data_AF-A0A8H5NEX1-F1
#
_entry.id   AF-A0A8H5NEX1-F1
#
_cell.length_a   1.000
_cell.length_b   1.000
_cell.length_c   1.000
_cell.angle_alpha   90.00
_cell.angle_beta   90.00
_cell.angle_gamma   90.00
#
_symmetry.space_group_name_H-M   'P 1'
#
loop_
_entity.id
_entity.type
_entity.pdbx_description
1 polymer ?
#
loop_
_entity_poly.entity_id
_entity_poly.type
_entity_poly.pdbx_seq_one_letter_code
_entity_poly.pdbx_strand_id
1 'polypeptide(L)'
;MTRQATRFTPEVLISAPRRSTGVPNSTGELVLYTISSYSFESHSKSFQIRVLNIKDDSSHLVSEDAHVSDPIWIGEKEIALIRTNDNGCSSLYQQHVLDGSEARLIKSFAGSISNPKAKALPDGKVAFICSALTTPK
;
A
#
# COMPACT_ATOMS: atom_id res chain seq x y z
N MET A 1 -13.23 9.43 6.03
CA MET A 1 -13.76 10.81 5.92
C MET A 1 -14.59 10.94 4.66
N THR A 2 -15.85 11.34 4.80
CA THR A 2 -16.72 11.74 3.68
C THR A 2 -16.68 13.27 3.61
N ARG A 3 -16.17 13.84 2.51
CA ARG A 3 -16.19 15.29 2.28
C ARG A 3 -17.57 15.64 1.71
N GLN A 4 -18.39 16.39 2.45
CA GLN A 4 -19.61 16.96 1.88
C GLN A 4 -19.26 18.27 1.19
N ALA A 5 -19.62 18.39 -0.08
CA ALA A 5 -19.41 19.59 -0.87
C ALA A 5 -20.76 20.19 -1.27
N THR A 6 -20.92 21.49 -1.08
CA THR A 6 -22.13 22.22 -1.48
C THR A 6 -22.24 22.38 -3.00
N ARG A 7 -21.11 22.27 -3.72
CA ARG A 7 -21.01 22.35 -5.19
C ARG A 7 -19.93 21.38 -5.70
N PHE A 8 -20.21 20.68 -6.80
CA PHE A 8 -19.29 19.75 -7.45
C PHE A 8 -18.48 20.44 -8.56
N THR A 9 -17.47 21.22 -8.19
CA THR A 9 -16.54 21.82 -9.17
C THR A 9 -15.45 20.81 -9.58
N PRO A 10 -14.72 21.04 -10.69
CA PRO A 10 -13.59 20.20 -11.08
C PRO A 10 -12.55 20.04 -9.95
N GLU A 11 -12.23 21.12 -9.23
CA GLU A 11 -11.29 21.10 -8.11
C GLU A 11 -11.78 20.20 -6.97
N VAL A 12 -13.08 20.27 -6.64
CA VAL A 12 -13.71 19.40 -5.64
C VAL A 12 -13.65 17.93 -6.07
N LEU A 13 -13.96 17.65 -7.34
CA LEU A 13 -13.95 16.28 -7.86
C LEU A 13 -12.54 15.68 -7.95
N ILE A 14 -11.53 16.50 -8.27
CA ILE A 14 -10.14 16.06 -8.36
C ILE A 14 -9.51 15.91 -6.97
N SER A 15 -9.87 16.77 -6.01
CA SER A 15 -9.38 16.71 -4.62
C SER A 15 -10.07 15.64 -3.76
N ALA A 16 -11.19 15.08 -4.23
CA ALA A 16 -11.88 14.00 -3.54
C ALA A 16 -10.96 12.78 -3.31
N PRO A 17 -10.93 12.20 -2.10
CA PRO A 17 -10.14 11.01 -1.82
C PRO A 17 -10.54 9.82 -2.70
N ARG A 18 -9.58 9.26 -3.42
CA ARG A 18 -9.73 8.07 -4.27
C ARG A 18 -9.23 6.84 -3.53
N ARG A 19 -10.05 5.79 -3.50
CA ARG A 19 -9.68 4.51 -2.91
C ARG A 19 -9.32 3.53 -4.02
N SER A 20 -8.33 2.67 -3.78
CA SER A 20 -8.09 1.51 -4.63
C SER A 20 -9.20 0.46 -4.45
N THR A 21 -9.15 -0.58 -5.28
CA THR A 21 -9.82 -1.85 -4.98
C THR A 21 -9.36 -2.36 -3.61
N GLY A 22 -10.29 -2.86 -2.82
CA GLY A 22 -10.01 -3.57 -1.57
C GLY A 22 -9.63 -5.01 -1.86
N VAL A 23 -8.49 -5.46 -1.32
CA VAL A 23 -8.00 -6.83 -1.47
C VAL A 23 -8.15 -7.55 -0.14
N PRO A 24 -9.02 -8.57 -0.03
CA PRO A 24 -9.17 -9.32 1.21
C PRO A 24 -7.94 -10.18 1.51
N ASN A 25 -7.65 -10.40 2.79
CA ASN A 25 -6.72 -11.42 3.24
C ASN A 25 -7.33 -12.83 3.06
N SER A 26 -6.55 -13.89 3.37
CA SER A 26 -6.99 -15.28 3.21
C SER A 26 -8.20 -15.66 4.07
N THR A 27 -8.41 -15.00 5.22
CA THR A 27 -9.56 -15.26 6.10
C THR A 27 -10.81 -14.49 5.67
N GLY A 28 -10.66 -13.47 4.80
CA GLY A 28 -11.74 -12.58 4.40
C GLY A 28 -12.17 -11.59 5.49
N GLU A 29 -11.40 -11.46 6.57
CA GLU A 29 -11.74 -10.58 7.71
C GLU A 29 -11.09 -9.19 7.58
N LEU A 30 -9.97 -9.10 6.87
CA LEU A 30 -9.22 -7.88 6.66
C LEU A 30 -9.17 -7.53 5.18
N VAL A 31 -9.36 -6.25 4.85
CA VAL A 31 -9.30 -5.75 3.47
C VAL A 31 -8.25 -4.66 3.36
N LEU A 32 -7.21 -4.93 2.57
CA LEU A 32 -6.13 -4.01 2.27
C LEU A 32 -6.53 -3.08 1.13
N TYR A 33 -6.29 -1.78 1.30
CA TYR A 33 -6.56 -0.79 0.26
C TYR A 33 -5.70 0.45 0.46
N THR A 34 -5.65 1.30 -0.57
CA THR A 34 -4.97 2.59 -0.50
C THR A 34 -5.97 3.73 -0.64
N ILE A 35 -5.61 4.89 -0.08
CA ILE A 35 -6.32 6.16 -0.28
C ILE A 35 -5.32 7.17 -0.82
N SER A 36 -5.70 7.90 -1.86
CA SER A 36 -4.94 9.06 -2.34
C SER A 36 -5.84 10.28 -2.51
N SER A 37 -5.29 11.47 -2.30
CA SER A 37 -5.98 12.73 -2.62
C SER A 37 -4.97 13.77 -3.07
N TYR A 38 -5.43 14.75 -3.85
CA TYR A 38 -4.63 15.91 -4.24
C TYR A 38 -5.18 17.17 -3.57
N SER A 39 -4.29 17.96 -2.97
CA SER A 39 -4.62 19.26 -2.42
C SER A 39 -4.19 20.35 -3.39
N PHE A 40 -5.14 21.17 -3.84
CA PHE A 40 -4.85 22.36 -4.66
C PHE A 40 -4.24 23.50 -3.83
N GLU A 41 -4.45 23.50 -2.51
CA GLU A 41 -3.90 24.51 -1.61
C GLU A 41 -2.40 24.30 -1.38
N SER A 42 -2.01 23.07 -1.05
CA SER A 42 -0.60 22.70 -0.81
C SER A 42 0.12 22.18 -2.06
N HIS A 43 -0.59 22.07 -3.19
CA HIS A 43 -0.11 21.48 -4.44
C HIS A 43 0.54 20.10 -4.30
N SER A 44 0.06 19.28 -3.35
CA SER A 44 0.67 18.00 -3.00
C SER A 44 -0.34 16.84 -3.01
N LYS A 45 0.18 15.63 -3.19
CA LYS A 45 -0.60 14.38 -3.06
C LYS A 45 -0.39 13.80 -1.67
N SER A 46 -1.46 13.31 -1.06
CA SER A 46 -1.38 12.37 0.07
C SER A 46 -1.61 10.94 -0.43
N PHE A 47 -0.98 10.00 0.25
CA PHE A 47 -1.12 8.57 0.01
C PHE A 47 -1.14 7.85 1.35
N GLN A 48 -2.08 6.93 1.52
CA GLN A 48 -2.20 6.11 2.71
C GLN A 48 -2.42 4.65 2.31
N ILE A 49 -1.78 3.75 3.02
CA ILE A 49 -2.08 2.32 3.01
C ILE A 49 -2.88 2.02 4.27
N ARG A 50 -4.03 1.36 4.11
CA ARG A 50 -4.96 1.08 5.20
C ARG A 50 -5.47 -0.34 5.12
N VAL A 51 -5.89 -0.86 6.27
CA VAL A 51 -6.60 -2.13 6.38
C VAL A 51 -7.95 -1.87 7.05
N LEU A 52 -9.03 -2.31 6.40
CA LEU A 52 -10.37 -2.37 6.94
C LEU A 52 -10.55 -3.71 7.65
N ASN A 53 -10.97 -3.68 8.91
CA ASN A 53 -11.46 -4.85 9.62
C ASN A 53 -12.97 -4.95 9.43
N ILE A 54 -13.42 -6.01 8.77
CA ILE A 54 -14.83 -6.19 8.41
C ILE A 54 -15.69 -6.45 9.64
N LYS A 55 -15.14 -7.06 10.69
CA LYS A 55 -15.92 -7.48 11.87
C LYS A 55 -16.49 -6.29 12.65
N ASP A 56 -15.72 -5.22 12.76
CA ASP A 56 -16.04 -4.04 13.56
C ASP A 56 -16.13 -2.74 12.73
N ASP A 57 -16.02 -2.85 11.40
CA ASP A 57 -16.03 -1.74 10.44
C ASP A 57 -14.94 -0.67 10.73
N SER A 58 -13.86 -1.07 11.41
CA SER A 58 -12.76 -0.17 11.75
C SER A 58 -11.68 -0.13 10.66
N SER A 59 -11.04 1.03 10.49
CA SER A 59 -9.98 1.24 9.50
C SER A 59 -8.68 1.64 10.17
N HIS A 60 -7.67 0.78 10.04
CA HIS A 60 -6.35 0.98 10.58
C HIS A 60 -5.41 1.59 9.54
N LEU A 61 -4.60 2.55 9.97
CA LEU A 61 -3.53 3.11 9.17
C LEU A 61 -2.32 2.17 9.24
N VAL A 62 -1.78 1.79 8.09
CA VAL A 62 -0.56 0.98 8.00
C VAL A 62 0.66 1.84 7.67
N SER A 63 0.51 2.75 6.71
CA SER A 63 1.58 3.68 6.33
C SER A 63 1.02 4.93 5.64
N GLU A 64 1.67 6.08 5.87
CA GLU A 64 1.48 7.34 5.12
C GLU A 64 2.77 7.76 4.40
N ASP A 65 3.77 6.87 4.36
CA ASP A 65 5.03 7.11 3.69
C ASP A 65 4.82 7.17 2.17
N ALA A 66 5.05 8.34 1.58
CA ALA A 66 4.89 8.59 0.15
C ALA A 66 5.88 7.78 -0.71
N HIS A 67 6.96 7.26 -0.13
CA HIS A 67 7.93 6.41 -0.83
C HIS A 67 7.52 4.93 -0.85
N VAL A 68 6.44 4.56 -0.15
CA VAL A 68 5.95 3.19 -0.10
C VAL A 68 4.79 3.00 -1.06
N SER A 69 4.82 1.90 -1.82
CA SER A 69 3.80 1.53 -2.80
C SER A 69 3.50 0.03 -2.78
N ASP A 70 2.48 -0.32 -3.56
CA ASP A 70 2.15 -1.68 -3.96
C ASP A 70 2.04 -2.71 -2.81
N PRO A 71 1.17 -2.44 -1.81
CA PRO A 71 1.02 -3.35 -0.69
C PRO A 71 0.33 -4.64 -1.14
N ILE A 72 0.85 -5.80 -0.72
CA ILE A 72 0.26 -7.11 -1.01
C ILE A 72 0.27 -8.02 0.20
N TRP A 73 -0.76 -8.87 0.34
CA TRP A 73 -0.79 -9.88 1.40
C TRP A 73 0.30 -10.93 1.21
N ILE A 74 1.00 -11.25 2.29
CA ILE A 74 1.95 -12.37 2.38
C ILE A 74 1.64 -13.33 3.54
N GLY A 75 0.66 -12.97 4.37
CA GLY A 75 0.12 -13.77 5.46
C GLY A 75 -1.31 -13.36 5.79
N GLU A 76 -1.84 -13.84 6.92
CA GLU A 76 -3.19 -13.47 7.36
C GLU A 76 -3.24 -12.02 7.88
N LYS A 77 -2.16 -11.54 8.48
CA LYS A 77 -2.04 -10.19 9.05
C LYS A 77 -0.78 -9.46 8.59
N GLU A 78 -0.02 -10.08 7.69
CA GLU A 78 1.25 -9.58 7.19
C GLU A 78 1.13 -9.18 5.72
N ILE A 79 1.67 -8.00 5.42
CA ILE A 79 1.80 -7.50 4.05
C ILE A 79 3.27 -7.32 3.69
N ALA A 80 3.55 -7.39 2.39
CA ALA A 80 4.77 -6.86 1.82
C ALA A 80 4.53 -5.48 1.20
N LEU A 81 5.55 -4.63 1.25
CA LEU A 81 5.55 -3.24 0.81
C LEU A 81 6.80 -2.98 -0.03
N ILE A 82 6.68 -2.24 -1.12
CA ILE A 82 7.83 -1.76 -1.89
C ILE A 82 8.12 -0.32 -1.47
N ARG A 83 9.33 -0.04 -1.02
CA ARG A 83 9.84 1.34 -0.83
C ARG A 83 10.76 1.71 -1.98
N THR A 84 10.51 2.87 -2.59
CA THR A 84 11.43 3.48 -3.56
C THR A 84 12.46 4.33 -2.82
N ASN A 85 13.74 4.06 -3.08
CA ASN A 85 14.84 4.80 -2.47
C ASN A 85 15.33 5.89 -3.44
N ASP A 86 15.96 6.94 -2.91
CA ASP A 86 16.37 8.12 -3.68
C ASP A 86 17.40 7.83 -4.79
N ASN A 87 18.09 6.70 -4.70
CA ASN A 87 19.10 6.26 -5.68
C ASN A 87 18.51 5.39 -6.81
N GLY A 88 17.20 5.38 -7.00
CA GLY A 88 16.52 4.55 -8.02
C GLY A 88 16.45 3.05 -7.68
N CYS A 89 16.98 2.65 -6.51
CA CYS A 89 16.81 1.31 -5.98
C CYS A 89 15.45 1.16 -5.28
N SER A 90 15.00 -0.08 -5.15
CA SER A 90 13.81 -0.41 -4.37
C SER A 90 14.16 -1.38 -3.25
N SER A 91 13.36 -1.37 -2.20
CA SER A 91 13.48 -2.31 -1.09
C SER A 91 12.13 -2.90 -0.75
N LEU A 92 12.09 -4.21 -0.56
CA LEU A 92 10.92 -4.96 -0.13
C LEU A 92 10.93 -5.06 1.39
N TYR A 93 9.83 -4.65 1.99
CA TYR A 93 9.59 -4.71 3.43
C TYR A 93 8.42 -5.64 3.74
N GLN A 94 8.39 -6.17 4.96
CA GLN A 94 7.26 -6.86 5.57
C GLN A 94 6.72 -6.02 6.72
N GLN A 95 5.42 -5.99 6.92
CA GLN A 95 4.79 -5.32 8.06
C GLN A 95 3.55 -6.09 8.52
N HIS A 96 3.34 -6.17 9.84
CA HIS A 96 2.08 -6.67 10.39
C HIS A 96 1.09 -5.49 10.54
N VAL A 97 -0.17 -5.71 10.13
CA VAL A 97 -1.10 -4.59 9.83
C VAL A 97 -1.94 -4.10 11.02
N LEU A 98 -1.92 -4.79 12.17
CA LEU A 98 -2.79 -4.48 13.33
C LEU A 98 -2.06 -4.17 14.64
N ASP A 99 -0.76 -4.44 14.75
CA ASP A 99 -0.01 -4.35 16.01
C ASP A 99 0.87 -3.09 16.10
N GLY A 100 0.86 -2.26 15.05
CA GLY A 100 1.71 -1.06 14.98
C GLY A 100 3.20 -1.37 14.82
N SER A 101 3.55 -2.62 14.44
CA SER A 101 4.94 -3.00 14.20
C SER A 101 5.57 -2.17 13.08
N GLU A 102 6.85 -1.86 13.26
CA GLU A 102 7.64 -1.22 12.22
C GLU A 102 7.85 -2.18 11.05
N ALA A 103 7.89 -1.62 9.85
CA ALA A 103 8.19 -2.39 8.64
C ALA A 103 9.62 -2.93 8.69
N ARG A 104 9.78 -4.25 8.53
CA ARG A 104 11.07 -4.95 8.50
C ARG A 104 11.56 -5.12 7.06
N LEU A 105 12.82 -4.75 6.80
CA LEU A 105 13.45 -4.98 5.51
C LEU A 105 13.62 -6.49 5.24
N ILE A 106 13.18 -6.94 4.06
CA ILE A 106 13.40 -8.28 3.54
C ILE A 106 14.60 -8.29 2.60
N LYS A 107 14.58 -7.41 1.58
CA LYS A 107 15.58 -7.39 0.51
C LYS A 107 15.62 -6.04 -0.21
N SER A 108 16.82 -5.59 -0.56
CA SER A 108 17.03 -4.46 -1.47
C SER A 108 17.39 -4.94 -2.88
N PHE A 109 16.96 -4.19 -3.88
CA PHE A 109 17.13 -4.45 -5.30
C PHE A 109 17.90 -3.30 -5.95
N ALA A 110 18.88 -3.63 -6.78
CA ALA A 110 19.65 -2.66 -7.56
C ALA A 110 18.83 -2.19 -8.77
N GLY A 111 17.76 -1.45 -8.50
CA GLY A 111 16.82 -0.95 -9.49
C GLY A 111 15.39 -0.90 -8.95
N SER A 112 14.52 -0.20 -9.68
CA SER A 112 13.12 -0.06 -9.32
C SER A 112 12.34 -1.34 -9.61
N ILE A 113 11.58 -1.82 -8.63
CA ILE A 113 10.63 -2.93 -8.79
C ILE A 113 9.19 -2.44 -8.58
N SER A 114 8.22 -3.10 -9.22
CA SER A 114 6.79 -2.74 -9.12
C SER A 114 5.88 -3.93 -9.39
N ASN A 115 4.56 -3.74 -9.25
CA ASN A 115 3.53 -4.74 -9.53
C ASN A 115 3.78 -6.11 -8.87
N PRO A 116 4.06 -6.14 -7.55
CA PRO A 116 4.37 -7.38 -6.87
C PRO A 116 3.14 -8.30 -6.84
N LYS A 117 3.40 -9.61 -6.90
CA LYS A 117 2.41 -10.64 -6.58
C LYS A 117 3.06 -11.65 -5.65
N ALA A 118 2.28 -12.11 -4.68
CA ALA A 118 2.71 -13.15 -3.76
C ALA A 118 1.79 -14.36 -3.83
N LYS A 119 2.36 -15.52 -3.49
CA LYS A 119 1.61 -16.75 -3.25
C LYS A 119 2.19 -17.47 -2.05
N ALA A 120 1.35 -17.78 -1.08
CA ALA A 120 1.73 -18.63 0.04
C ALA A 120 2.13 -20.03 -0.47
N LEU A 121 3.19 -20.56 0.12
CA LEU A 121 3.74 -21.90 -0.13
C LEU A 121 3.70 -22.70 1.19
N PRO A 122 3.92 -24.03 1.14
CA PRO A 122 4.12 -24.82 2.35
C PRO A 122 5.24 -24.28 3.25
N ASP A 123 5.23 -24.70 4.52
CA ASP A 123 6.22 -24.35 5.55
C ASP A 123 6.34 -22.84 5.84
N GLY A 124 5.26 -22.08 5.65
CA GLY A 124 5.26 -20.63 5.92
C GLY A 124 6.09 -19.81 4.92
N LYS A 125 6.42 -20.38 3.76
CA LYS A 125 7.16 -19.68 2.69
C LYS A 125 6.20 -18.88 1.81
N VAL A 126 6.74 -17.88 1.13
CA VAL A 126 5.98 -17.05 0.18
C VAL A 126 6.78 -16.94 -1.12
N ALA A 127 6.18 -17.32 -2.24
CA ALA A 127 6.69 -16.98 -3.56
C ALA A 127 6.36 -15.52 -3.87
N PHE A 128 7.33 -14.78 -4.38
CA PHE A 128 7.19 -13.37 -4.75
C PHE A 128 7.67 -13.16 -6.18
N ILE A 129 6.88 -12.45 -6.98
CA ILE A 129 7.27 -11.98 -8.31
C ILE A 129 7.01 -10.48 -8.40
N CYS A 130 7.79 -9.78 -9.22
CA CYS A 130 7.62 -8.36 -9.48
C CYS A 130 8.06 -8.03 -10.92
N SER A 131 7.70 -6.83 -11.37
CA SER A 131 8.22 -6.24 -12.60
C SER A 131 9.48 -5.43 -12.28
N ALA A 132 10.49 -5.54 -13.13
CA ALA A 132 11.73 -4.77 -13.01
C ALA A 132 12.28 -4.45 -14.41
N LEU A 133 13.08 -3.38 -14.52
CA LEU A 133 13.81 -3.10 -15.75
C LEU A 133 14.92 -4.12 -15.95
N THR A 134 15.01 -4.70 -17.16
CA THR A 134 16.02 -5.70 -17.53
C THR A 134 17.45 -5.13 -17.51
N THR A 135 17.61 -3.82 -17.66
CA THR A 135 18.90 -3.10 -17.61
C THR A 135 18.80 -1.85 -16.73
N PRO A 136 18.96 -1.98 -15.40
CA PRO A 136 19.11 -0.82 -14.51
C PRO A 136 20.35 -0.03 -14.94
N LYS A 137 20.23 1.29 -15.14
CA LYS A 137 21.39 2.17 -15.36
C LYS A 137 22.04 2.54 -14.04
#